data_AF-A0AAE3K9V7-F1
#
_entry.id   AF-A0AAE3K9V7-F1
#
_cell.length_a   1.000
_cell.length_b   1.000
_cell.length_c   1.000
_cell.angle_alpha   90.00
_cell.angle_beta   90.00
_cell.angle_gamma   90.00
#
_symmetry.space_group_name_H-M   'P 1'
#
loop_
_entity.id
_entity.type
_entity.pdbx_description
1 polymer ?
#
loop_
_entity_poly.entity_id
_entity_poly.type
_entity_poly.pdbx_seq_one_letter_code
_entity_poly.pdbx_strand_id
1 'polypeptide(L)'
;HDDHHHDDDHDDHHHDDDDHDHDHDHEHGDYDPHVWVDPVLAQTCVDNIADGLAEADPDNADDYYDNAEAYKNELQDLHEQFESALAHKHIDTLVLAGHDSLQYLAERYDFEIHSPQGVSPQDEATTSDIIDSIELVNELGISHVTYDYFESDNLAQQIVAESDAEEVATLTPAEGSTPEWNDDGWGYIEQMEEINLPTLEAALDAH
;
A
#
# COMPACT_ATOMS: atom_id res chain seq x y z
N HIS A 1 89.28 13.81 -14.99
CA HIS A 1 88.99 12.58 -15.73
C HIS A 1 87.96 11.83 -14.91
N ASP A 2 86.77 12.42 -14.78
CA ASP A 2 85.76 12.49 -15.85
C ASP A 2 85.09 11.10 -15.88
N ASP A 3 83.78 10.93 -15.72
CA ASP A 3 82.70 11.81 -16.16
C ASP A 3 81.34 11.22 -15.74
N HIS A 4 80.34 12.11 -15.60
CA HIS A 4 78.89 11.92 -15.91
C HIS A 4 78.07 10.87 -15.11
N HIS A 5 76.75 10.96 -14.89
CA HIS A 5 75.61 11.89 -15.03
C HIS A 5 74.47 11.22 -14.20
N HIS A 6 73.67 11.93 -13.39
CA HIS A 6 72.30 12.38 -13.72
C HIS A 6 71.34 11.25 -14.17
N ASP A 7 70.36 10.89 -13.33
CA ASP A 7 68.94 11.25 -13.53
C ASP A 7 68.07 10.58 -12.45
N ASP A 8 67.31 11.43 -11.73
CA ASP A 8 66.19 11.04 -10.86
C ASP A 8 65.01 10.69 -11.77
N ASP A 9 64.66 9.41 -11.85
CA ASP A 9 63.46 8.95 -12.54
C ASP A 9 62.30 8.79 -11.54
N HIS A 10 61.17 9.34 -11.96
CA HIS A 10 59.87 9.37 -11.31
C HIS A 10 59.28 7.97 -11.09
N ASP A 11 58.92 7.65 -9.83
CA ASP A 11 57.95 6.59 -9.54
C ASP A 11 56.55 7.23 -9.37
N ASP A 12 55.79 7.19 -10.46
CA ASP A 12 54.34 7.40 -10.48
C ASP A 12 53.64 6.15 -9.90
N HIS A 13 53.29 6.20 -8.61
CA HIS A 13 52.37 5.22 -8.02
C HIS A 13 50.92 5.68 -8.23
N HIS A 14 50.38 5.27 -9.37
CA HIS A 14 48.95 5.32 -9.67
C HIS A 14 48.19 4.23 -8.90
N HIS A 15 47.17 4.69 -8.16
CA HIS A 15 45.88 4.07 -7.79
C HIS A 15 45.69 2.55 -7.94
N ASP A 16 45.28 1.92 -6.83
CA ASP A 16 44.17 0.96 -6.78
C ASP A 16 43.66 0.92 -5.34
N ASP A 17 42.77 1.85 -4.99
CA ASP A 17 41.84 1.69 -3.89
C ASP A 17 40.59 1.03 -4.49
N ASP A 18 40.50 -0.30 -4.35
CA ASP A 18 39.28 -1.07 -4.58
C ASP A 18 38.29 -0.76 -3.45
N ASP A 19 37.64 0.40 -3.51
CA ASP A 19 36.36 0.63 -2.84
C ASP A 19 35.27 -0.03 -3.68
N HIS A 20 35.01 -1.30 -3.39
CA HIS A 20 33.76 -1.95 -3.75
C HIS A 20 32.63 -1.39 -2.88
N ASP A 21 32.16 -0.19 -3.21
CA ASP A 21 30.82 0.25 -2.83
C ASP A 21 29.83 -0.63 -3.61
N HIS A 22 29.40 -1.70 -2.95
CA HIS A 22 28.12 -2.33 -3.26
C HIS A 22 27.03 -1.44 -2.68
N ASP A 23 26.76 -0.32 -3.36
CA ASP A 23 25.47 0.34 -3.28
C ASP A 23 24.45 -0.65 -3.84
N HIS A 24 23.86 -1.43 -2.93
CA HIS A 24 22.54 -1.99 -3.13
C HIS A 24 21.54 -0.86 -2.97
N ASP A 25 21.54 0.03 -3.95
CA ASP A 25 20.48 1.01 -4.14
C ASP A 25 19.25 0.19 -4.56
N HIS A 26 18.42 -0.13 -3.57
CA HIS A 26 17.09 -0.64 -3.81
C HIS A 26 16.30 0.52 -4.43
N GLU A 27 16.38 0.64 -5.76
CA GLU A 27 15.44 1.45 -6.54
C GLU A 27 14.02 0.96 -6.21
N HIS A 28 13.37 1.62 -5.26
CA HIS A 28 11.94 1.51 -5.02
C HIS A 28 11.26 2.07 -6.27
N GLY A 29 10.86 1.15 -7.16
CA GLY A 29 10.65 1.40 -8.58
C GLY A 29 9.38 2.16 -8.95
N ASP A 30 9.30 2.51 -10.23
CA ASP A 30 8.24 3.24 -10.94
C ASP A 30 6.81 2.62 -10.88
N TYR A 31 6.55 1.63 -10.01
CA TYR A 31 5.32 0.83 -10.00
C TYR A 31 4.74 0.72 -8.58
N ASP A 32 3.41 0.85 -8.47
CA ASP A 32 2.68 0.65 -7.23
C ASP A 32 2.73 -0.84 -6.78
N PRO A 33 3.31 -1.15 -5.60
CA PRO A 33 3.47 -2.52 -5.12
C PRO A 33 2.22 -3.09 -4.43
N HIS A 34 1.17 -2.31 -4.14
CA HIS A 34 0.06 -2.70 -3.24
C HIS A 34 -0.96 -3.68 -3.87
N VAL A 35 -0.51 -4.59 -4.73
CA VAL A 35 -1.38 -5.53 -5.46
C VAL A 35 -2.24 -6.42 -4.56
N TRP A 36 -1.82 -6.66 -3.31
CA TRP A 36 -2.52 -7.56 -2.39
C TRP A 36 -3.81 -6.96 -1.82
N VAL A 37 -4.02 -5.65 -1.94
CA VAL A 37 -5.24 -5.00 -1.44
C VAL A 37 -6.46 -5.33 -2.31
N ASP A 38 -6.28 -5.71 -3.58
CA ASP A 38 -7.33 -6.26 -4.43
C ASP A 38 -7.48 -7.78 -4.14
N PRO A 39 -8.63 -8.26 -3.62
CA PRO A 39 -8.80 -9.66 -3.26
C PRO A 39 -8.70 -10.61 -4.46
N VAL A 40 -8.95 -10.15 -5.69
CA VAL A 40 -8.78 -10.96 -6.91
C VAL A 40 -7.30 -11.07 -7.28
N LEU A 41 -6.52 -10.00 -7.14
CA LEU A 41 -5.07 -10.07 -7.33
C LEU A 41 -4.39 -10.84 -6.19
N ALA A 42 -4.91 -10.76 -4.96
CA ALA A 42 -4.45 -11.56 -3.83
C ALA A 42 -4.59 -13.07 -4.11
N GLN A 43 -5.63 -13.52 -4.82
CA GLN A 43 -5.73 -14.93 -5.25
C GLN A 43 -4.54 -15.34 -6.15
N THR A 44 -4.07 -14.42 -7.00
CA THR A 44 -2.88 -14.67 -7.84
C THR A 44 -1.61 -14.71 -6.99
N CYS A 45 -1.51 -13.87 -5.95
CA CYS A 45 -0.41 -13.96 -4.98
C CYS A 45 -0.40 -15.32 -4.27
N VAL A 46 -1.57 -15.83 -3.87
CA VAL A 46 -1.73 -17.14 -3.22
C VAL A 46 -1.29 -18.27 -4.15
N ASP A 47 -1.70 -18.26 -5.42
CA ASP A 47 -1.26 -19.25 -6.42
C ASP A 47 0.28 -19.24 -6.56
N ASN A 48 0.90 -18.06 -6.69
CA ASN A 48 2.35 -17.93 -6.82
C ASN A 48 3.11 -18.43 -5.58
N ILE A 49 2.56 -18.20 -4.38
CA ILE A 49 3.14 -18.70 -3.13
C ILE A 49 3.03 -20.23 -3.08
N ALA A 50 1.89 -20.80 -3.43
CA ALA A 50 1.68 -22.25 -3.45
C ALA A 50 2.63 -22.94 -4.43
N ASP A 51 2.78 -22.39 -5.64
CA ASP A 51 3.72 -22.89 -6.65
C ASP A 51 5.17 -22.88 -6.12
N GLY A 52 5.58 -21.76 -5.50
CA GLY A 52 6.92 -21.63 -4.94
C GLY A 52 7.19 -22.60 -3.77
N LEU A 53 6.20 -22.81 -2.90
CA LEU A 53 6.29 -23.77 -1.80
C LEU A 53 6.34 -25.21 -2.32
N ALA A 54 5.50 -25.56 -3.30
CA ALA A 54 5.49 -26.88 -3.92
C ALA A 54 6.79 -27.18 -4.69
N GLU A 55 7.43 -26.19 -5.29
CA GLU A 55 8.76 -26.35 -5.90
C GLU A 55 9.85 -26.58 -4.84
N ALA A 56 9.80 -25.84 -3.73
CA ALA A 56 10.77 -25.92 -2.65
C ALA A 56 10.64 -27.21 -1.81
N ASP A 57 9.41 -27.69 -1.61
CA ASP A 57 9.10 -28.89 -0.84
C ASP A 57 8.08 -29.80 -1.56
N PRO A 58 8.53 -30.57 -2.57
CA PRO A 58 7.64 -31.36 -3.43
C PRO A 58 6.90 -32.49 -2.72
N ASP A 59 7.39 -32.96 -1.57
CA ASP A 59 6.75 -34.05 -0.82
C ASP A 59 5.42 -33.58 -0.19
N ASN A 60 5.25 -32.26 0.03
CA ASN A 60 4.05 -31.65 0.60
C ASN A 60 3.28 -30.78 -0.43
N ALA A 61 3.57 -30.91 -1.72
CA ALA A 61 2.98 -30.08 -2.78
C ALA A 61 1.45 -30.11 -2.80
N ASP A 62 0.84 -31.29 -2.68
CA ASP A 62 -0.63 -31.46 -2.68
C ASP A 62 -1.26 -30.68 -1.50
N ASP A 63 -0.63 -30.69 -0.32
CA ASP A 63 -1.14 -29.95 0.85
C ASP A 63 -1.09 -28.42 0.61
N TYR A 64 -0.06 -27.91 -0.07
CA TYR A 64 0.00 -26.47 -0.40
C TYR A 64 -1.08 -26.07 -1.39
N TYR A 65 -1.33 -26.87 -2.42
CA TYR A 65 -2.38 -26.59 -3.40
C TYR A 65 -3.78 -26.68 -2.78
N ASP A 66 -4.05 -27.70 -1.96
CA ASP A 66 -5.34 -27.86 -1.28
C ASP A 66 -5.62 -26.66 -0.33
N ASN A 67 -4.61 -26.21 0.41
CA ASN A 67 -4.73 -25.05 1.28
C ASN A 67 -4.90 -23.74 0.48
N ALA A 68 -4.20 -23.60 -0.64
CA ALA A 68 -4.33 -22.44 -1.53
C ALA A 68 -5.72 -22.36 -2.17
N GLU A 69 -6.28 -23.49 -2.62
CA GLU A 69 -7.65 -23.53 -3.13
C GLU A 69 -8.66 -23.16 -2.06
N ALA A 70 -8.50 -23.67 -0.83
CA ALA A 70 -9.37 -23.32 0.29
C ALA A 70 -9.35 -21.81 0.57
N TYR A 71 -8.16 -21.22 0.71
CA TYR A 71 -8.02 -19.79 1.01
C TYR A 71 -8.46 -18.88 -0.13
N LYS A 72 -8.29 -19.31 -1.39
CA LYS A 72 -8.82 -18.58 -2.55
C LYS A 72 -10.35 -18.52 -2.57
N ASN A 73 -11.03 -19.53 -2.05
CA ASN A 73 -12.49 -19.45 -1.90
C ASN A 73 -12.88 -18.38 -0.88
N GLU A 74 -12.14 -18.24 0.23
CA GLU A 74 -12.37 -17.15 1.19
C GLU A 74 -12.13 -15.77 0.56
N LEU A 75 -11.07 -15.62 -0.26
CA LEU A 75 -10.83 -14.39 -1.02
C LEU A 75 -11.90 -14.11 -2.08
N GLN A 76 -12.47 -15.14 -2.69
CA GLN A 76 -13.58 -15.01 -3.63
C GLN A 76 -14.86 -14.56 -2.91
N ASP A 77 -15.17 -15.13 -1.75
CA ASP A 77 -16.30 -14.71 -0.92
C ASP A 77 -16.11 -13.25 -0.47
N LEU A 78 -14.90 -12.85 -0.07
CA LEU A 78 -14.56 -11.46 0.25
C LEU A 78 -14.77 -10.53 -0.95
N HIS A 79 -14.33 -10.94 -2.14
CA HIS A 79 -14.54 -10.17 -3.36
C HIS A 79 -16.03 -9.95 -3.65
N GLU A 80 -16.85 -10.98 -3.53
CA GLU A 80 -18.30 -10.90 -3.75
C GLU A 80 -18.99 -10.00 -2.73
N GLN A 81 -18.53 -9.98 -1.49
CA GLN A 81 -19.02 -9.06 -0.45
C GLN A 81 -18.75 -7.59 -0.83
N PHE A 82 -17.51 -7.26 -1.20
CA PHE A 82 -17.16 -5.91 -1.64
C PHE A 82 -17.91 -5.51 -2.92
N GLU A 83 -17.99 -6.40 -3.91
CA GLU A 83 -18.71 -6.13 -5.16
C GLU A 83 -20.19 -5.82 -4.86
N SER A 84 -20.83 -6.62 -4.01
CA SER A 84 -22.24 -6.42 -3.65
C SER A 84 -22.45 -5.15 -2.82
N ALA A 85 -21.59 -4.87 -1.84
CA ALA A 85 -21.72 -3.72 -0.95
C ALA A 85 -21.54 -2.41 -1.71
N LEU A 86 -20.55 -2.35 -2.59
CA LEU A 86 -20.16 -1.12 -3.29
C LEU A 86 -20.89 -0.91 -4.63
N ALA A 87 -21.73 -1.86 -5.07
CA ALA A 87 -22.48 -1.80 -6.33
C ALA A 87 -23.44 -0.59 -6.43
N HIS A 88 -23.87 -0.04 -5.31
CA HIS A 88 -24.85 1.06 -5.22
C HIS A 88 -24.30 2.28 -4.47
N LYS A 89 -22.99 2.50 -4.52
CA LYS A 89 -22.38 3.72 -4.02
C LYS A 89 -22.98 4.98 -4.66
N HIS A 90 -23.13 6.03 -3.85
CA HIS A 90 -23.62 7.34 -4.29
C HIS A 90 -22.50 8.38 -4.43
N ILE A 91 -21.34 8.10 -3.82
CA ILE A 91 -20.11 8.88 -3.93
C ILE A 91 -19.07 8.01 -4.64
N ASP A 92 -18.45 8.56 -5.68
CA ASP A 92 -17.43 7.86 -6.48
C ASP A 92 -15.99 8.17 -6.05
N THR A 93 -15.79 9.11 -5.11
CA THR A 93 -14.46 9.55 -4.67
C THR A 93 -14.27 9.34 -3.18
N LEU A 94 -13.20 8.62 -2.82
CA LEU A 94 -12.72 8.45 -1.46
C LEU A 94 -11.60 9.45 -1.17
N VAL A 95 -11.68 10.16 -0.04
CA VAL A 95 -10.56 11.00 0.42
C VAL A 95 -9.74 10.20 1.43
N LEU A 96 -8.50 9.86 1.06
CA LEU A 96 -7.53 9.15 1.90
C LEU A 96 -6.43 10.13 2.32
N ALA A 97 -6.44 10.57 3.57
CA ALA A 97 -5.48 11.51 4.13
C ALA A 97 -4.20 10.79 4.57
N GLY A 98 -3.38 10.38 3.60
CA GLY A 98 -2.13 9.64 3.84
C GLY A 98 -1.59 9.05 2.55
N HIS A 99 -0.64 8.14 2.66
CA HIS A 99 -0.13 7.42 1.50
C HIS A 99 -1.24 6.63 0.76
N ASP A 100 -1.32 6.77 -0.56
CA ASP A 100 -2.26 5.99 -1.37
C ASP A 100 -1.78 4.56 -1.60
N SER A 101 -2.23 3.66 -0.73
CA SER A 101 -1.94 2.21 -0.75
C SER A 101 -3.11 1.36 -1.25
N LEU A 102 -4.16 1.98 -1.80
CA LEU A 102 -5.45 1.30 -2.09
C LEU A 102 -5.89 1.41 -3.55
N GLN A 103 -5.01 1.86 -4.46
CA GLN A 103 -5.35 2.08 -5.88
C GLN A 103 -5.94 0.83 -6.55
N TYR A 104 -5.35 -0.35 -6.35
CA TYR A 104 -5.89 -1.59 -6.93
C TYR A 104 -7.29 -1.93 -6.42
N LEU A 105 -7.61 -1.60 -5.16
CA LEU A 105 -8.95 -1.78 -4.60
C LEU A 105 -9.94 -0.80 -5.24
N ALA A 106 -9.52 0.44 -5.43
CA ALA A 106 -10.29 1.48 -6.10
C ALA A 106 -10.60 1.12 -7.56
N GLU A 107 -9.60 0.65 -8.30
CA GLU A 107 -9.76 0.15 -9.67
C GLU A 107 -10.72 -1.06 -9.73
N ARG A 108 -10.62 -1.98 -8.77
CA ARG A 108 -11.47 -3.18 -8.71
C ARG A 108 -12.95 -2.85 -8.52
N TYR A 109 -13.26 -1.88 -7.66
CA TYR A 109 -14.63 -1.54 -7.27
C TYR A 109 -15.13 -0.19 -7.82
N ASP A 110 -14.43 0.34 -8.83
CA ASP A 110 -14.81 1.48 -9.66
C ASP A 110 -15.03 2.76 -8.84
N PHE A 111 -14.11 3.10 -7.95
CA PHE A 111 -14.07 4.39 -7.25
C PHE A 111 -12.70 5.06 -7.43
N GLU A 112 -12.64 6.37 -7.18
CA GLU A 112 -11.42 7.17 -7.27
C GLU A 112 -10.86 7.44 -5.86
N ILE A 113 -9.53 7.47 -5.72
CA ILE A 113 -8.88 7.92 -4.49
C ILE A 113 -8.31 9.32 -4.74
N HIS A 114 -8.71 10.25 -3.88
CA HIS A 114 -8.04 11.52 -3.72
C HIS A 114 -7.18 11.46 -2.45
N SER A 115 -5.87 11.56 -2.62
CA SER A 115 -4.96 11.75 -1.50
C SER A 115 -4.19 13.07 -1.61
N PRO A 116 -4.12 13.89 -0.54
CA PRO A 116 -3.24 15.05 -0.48
C PRO A 116 -1.76 14.68 -0.41
N GLN A 117 -1.43 13.43 -0.06
CA GLN A 117 -0.08 12.87 -0.13
C GLN A 117 -0.02 11.96 -1.35
N GLY A 118 1.10 11.93 -2.08
CA GLY A 118 1.20 11.06 -3.26
C GLY A 118 1.17 9.57 -2.92
N VAL A 119 1.65 8.76 -3.86
CA VAL A 119 1.79 7.30 -3.69
C VAL A 119 2.99 6.94 -2.81
N SER A 120 3.84 7.90 -2.39
CA SER A 120 4.96 7.63 -1.49
C SER A 120 4.63 8.03 -0.05
N PRO A 121 4.89 7.18 0.95
CA PRO A 121 4.71 7.51 2.37
C PRO A 121 5.70 8.58 2.90
N GLN A 122 6.65 9.01 2.08
CA GLN A 122 7.56 10.11 2.42
C GLN A 122 7.10 11.48 1.88
N ASP A 123 6.03 11.53 1.08
CA ASP A 123 5.53 12.78 0.53
C ASP A 123 4.67 13.52 1.59
N GLU A 124 5.13 14.69 2.04
CA GLU A 124 4.32 15.55 2.90
C GLU A 124 3.32 16.39 2.08
N ALA A 125 2.06 16.40 2.51
CA ALA A 125 1.02 17.24 1.90
C ALA A 125 1.34 18.73 2.03
N THR A 126 1.24 19.48 0.94
CA THR A 126 1.38 20.93 1.00
C THR A 126 0.09 21.59 1.49
N THR A 127 0.17 22.86 1.89
CA THR A 127 -1.03 23.64 2.24
C THR A 127 -2.03 23.75 1.08
N SER A 128 -1.56 23.73 -0.17
CA SER A 128 -2.47 23.75 -1.34
C SER A 128 -3.25 22.45 -1.42
N ASP A 129 -2.58 21.30 -1.26
CA ASP A 129 -3.20 19.97 -1.36
C ASP A 129 -4.27 19.80 -0.27
N ILE A 130 -4.04 20.33 0.92
CA ILE A 130 -5.03 20.34 2.01
C ILE A 130 -6.26 21.19 1.64
N ILE A 131 -6.05 22.39 1.09
CA ILE A 131 -7.16 23.27 0.67
C ILE A 131 -7.97 22.60 -0.44
N ASP A 132 -7.29 22.03 -1.44
CA ASP A 132 -7.94 21.35 -2.57
C ASP A 132 -8.75 20.13 -2.06
N SER A 133 -8.24 19.41 -1.05
CA SER A 133 -8.97 18.32 -0.40
C SER A 133 -10.23 18.80 0.34
N ILE A 134 -10.14 19.91 1.07
CA ILE A 134 -11.29 20.51 1.77
C ILE A 134 -12.35 20.96 0.76
N GLU A 135 -11.94 21.61 -0.33
CA GLU A 135 -12.85 22.05 -1.39
C GLU A 135 -13.56 20.87 -2.05
N LEU A 136 -12.82 19.79 -2.35
CA LEU A 136 -13.35 18.55 -2.91
C LEU A 136 -14.38 17.89 -1.98
N VAL A 137 -14.06 17.77 -0.70
CA VAL A 137 -14.97 17.21 0.32
C VAL A 137 -16.31 17.96 0.33
N ASN A 138 -16.25 19.29 0.33
CA ASN A 138 -17.44 20.14 0.34
C ASN A 138 -18.23 20.07 -0.98
N GLU A 139 -17.54 20.03 -2.12
CA GLU A 139 -18.17 19.99 -3.44
C GLU A 139 -18.92 18.68 -3.69
N LEU A 140 -18.31 17.55 -3.30
CA LEU A 140 -18.85 16.21 -3.52
C LEU A 140 -19.78 15.76 -2.38
N GLY A 141 -19.82 16.47 -1.25
CA GLY A 141 -20.62 16.09 -0.08
C GLY A 141 -20.09 14.84 0.61
N ILE A 142 -18.77 14.69 0.66
CA ILE A 142 -18.10 13.55 1.29
C ILE A 142 -18.25 13.69 2.80
N SER A 143 -18.86 12.69 3.44
CA SER A 143 -19.12 12.69 4.88
C SER A 143 -17.93 12.17 5.71
N HIS A 144 -17.04 11.38 5.11
CA HIS A 144 -15.94 10.72 5.81
C HIS A 144 -14.60 11.03 5.15
N VAL A 145 -13.62 11.44 5.95
CA VAL A 145 -12.21 11.49 5.52
C VAL A 145 -11.49 10.28 6.11
N THR A 146 -10.88 9.48 5.26
CA THR A 146 -10.21 8.25 5.68
C THR A 146 -8.71 8.45 5.91
N TYR A 147 -8.08 7.56 6.67
CA TYR A 147 -6.64 7.47 6.84
C TYR A 147 -6.22 6.02 7.10
N ASP A 148 -4.95 5.68 6.86
CA ASP A 148 -4.41 4.36 7.20
C ASP A 148 -4.32 4.22 8.73
N TYR A 149 -4.87 3.12 9.25
CA TYR A 149 -4.85 2.73 10.65
C TYR A 149 -3.44 2.78 11.28
N PHE A 150 -2.40 2.46 10.53
CA PHE A 150 -1.01 2.45 11.01
C PHE A 150 -0.32 3.82 10.90
N GLU A 151 -0.99 4.81 10.30
CA GLU A 151 -0.50 6.17 10.15
C GLU A 151 -1.16 7.15 11.13
N SER A 152 -0.73 8.42 11.10
CA SER A 152 -1.28 9.46 11.96
C SER A 152 -2.56 10.06 11.38
N ASP A 153 -3.62 10.12 12.18
CA ASP A 153 -4.90 10.73 11.81
C ASP A 153 -4.89 12.27 11.74
N ASN A 154 -3.80 12.94 12.11
CA ASN A 154 -3.75 14.40 12.24
C ASN A 154 -4.20 15.13 10.98
N LEU A 155 -3.83 14.63 9.80
CA LEU A 155 -4.21 15.23 8.52
C LEU A 155 -5.70 15.04 8.24
N ALA A 156 -6.23 13.84 8.47
CA ALA A 156 -7.67 13.57 8.34
C ALA A 156 -8.49 14.45 9.28
N GLN A 157 -8.07 14.53 10.56
CA GLN A 157 -8.69 15.40 11.57
C GLN A 157 -8.68 16.86 11.14
N GLN A 158 -7.59 17.33 10.54
CA GLN A 158 -7.47 18.70 10.06
C GLN A 158 -8.44 18.98 8.90
N ILE A 159 -8.56 18.05 7.93
CA ILE A 159 -9.48 18.20 6.80
C ILE A 159 -10.94 18.20 7.30
N VAL A 160 -11.31 17.28 8.19
CA VAL A 160 -12.66 17.22 8.78
C VAL A 160 -12.97 18.49 9.57
N ALA A 161 -12.02 19.01 10.35
CA ALA A 161 -12.24 20.21 11.16
C ALA A 161 -12.52 21.49 10.34
N GLU A 162 -12.09 21.54 9.08
CA GLU A 162 -12.18 22.71 8.21
C GLU A 162 -13.08 22.49 6.97
N SER A 163 -13.82 21.38 6.93
CA SER A 163 -14.77 21.02 5.86
C SER A 163 -16.17 20.72 6.42
N ASP A 164 -17.09 20.35 5.54
CA ASP A 164 -18.45 19.89 5.85
C ASP A 164 -18.50 18.37 6.13
N ALA A 165 -17.36 17.65 6.11
CA ALA A 165 -17.30 16.25 6.51
C ALA A 165 -17.66 16.07 7.99
N GLU A 166 -18.24 14.92 8.31
CA GLU A 166 -18.78 14.62 9.64
C GLU A 166 -17.76 13.91 10.54
N GLU A 167 -16.99 12.99 9.98
CA GLU A 167 -16.09 12.15 10.77
C GLU A 167 -14.83 11.69 10.03
N VAL A 168 -13.85 11.24 10.82
CA VAL A 168 -12.66 10.55 10.35
C VAL A 168 -12.91 9.04 10.49
N ALA A 169 -12.54 8.26 9.47
CA ALA A 169 -12.65 6.79 9.48
C ALA A 169 -11.31 6.13 9.10
N THR A 170 -11.13 4.87 9.49
CA THR A 170 -9.88 4.13 9.27
C THR A 170 -10.01 3.12 8.14
N LEU A 171 -8.97 3.03 7.32
CA LEU A 171 -8.72 1.94 6.38
C LEU A 171 -7.38 1.27 6.72
N THR A 172 -7.08 0.13 6.13
CA THR A 172 -5.76 -0.48 6.20
C THR A 172 -5.42 -1.18 4.89
N PRO A 173 -4.19 -1.09 4.38
CA PRO A 173 -3.74 -1.95 3.29
C PRO A 173 -3.48 -3.39 3.77
N ALA A 174 -3.79 -3.75 5.02
CA ALA A 174 -3.54 -5.06 5.61
C ALA A 174 -2.06 -5.50 5.55
N GLU A 175 -1.15 -4.52 5.61
CA GLU A 175 0.32 -4.75 5.61
C GLU A 175 0.88 -5.12 6.99
N GLY A 176 0.08 -4.89 8.04
CA GLY A 176 0.47 -5.03 9.43
C GLY A 176 -0.58 -5.74 10.26
N SER A 177 -0.27 -5.92 11.55
CA SER A 177 -1.22 -6.43 12.53
C SER A 177 -0.88 -5.89 13.92
N THR A 178 -1.87 -5.82 14.80
CA THR A 178 -1.70 -5.41 16.20
C THR A 178 -1.67 -6.62 17.13
N PRO A 179 -1.13 -6.51 18.36
CA PRO A 179 -1.22 -7.60 19.33
C PRO A 179 -2.66 -8.03 19.62
N GLU A 180 -3.60 -7.09 19.65
CA GLU A 180 -5.02 -7.36 19.88
C GLU A 180 -5.63 -8.17 18.74
N TRP A 181 -5.39 -7.75 17.49
CA TRP A 181 -5.83 -8.48 16.29
C TRP A 181 -5.25 -9.89 16.25
N ASN A 182 -3.99 -10.07 16.60
CA ASN A 182 -3.38 -11.39 16.68
C ASN A 182 -3.99 -12.27 17.79
N ASP A 183 -4.30 -11.69 18.95
CA ASP A 183 -4.95 -12.40 20.05
C ASP A 183 -6.39 -12.83 19.68
N ASP A 184 -7.08 -12.04 18.86
CA ASP A 184 -8.40 -12.32 18.32
C ASP A 184 -8.39 -13.21 17.06
N GLY A 185 -7.20 -13.54 16.56
CA GLY A 185 -6.99 -14.42 15.40
C GLY A 185 -7.24 -13.76 14.06
N TRP A 186 -7.22 -12.42 13.99
CA TRP A 186 -7.42 -11.67 12.76
C TRP A 186 -6.23 -11.82 11.79
N GLY A 187 -6.55 -12.16 10.55
CA GLY A 187 -5.63 -12.15 9.42
C GLY A 187 -5.99 -11.04 8.43
N TYR A 188 -5.69 -11.28 7.16
CA TYR A 188 -6.03 -10.38 6.05
C TYR A 188 -7.55 -10.25 5.88
N ILE A 189 -8.29 -11.37 5.90
CA ILE A 189 -9.73 -11.39 5.64
C ILE A 189 -10.46 -10.54 6.67
N GLU A 190 -10.20 -10.76 7.97
CA GLU A 190 -10.85 -10.01 9.05
C GLU A 190 -10.54 -8.51 8.97
N GLN A 191 -9.32 -8.12 8.62
CA GLN A 191 -9.00 -6.70 8.42
C GLN A 191 -9.80 -6.10 7.26
N MET A 192 -9.94 -6.82 6.15
CA MET A 192 -10.71 -6.35 5.00
C MET A 192 -12.22 -6.28 5.31
N GLU A 193 -12.77 -7.26 6.03
CA GLU A 193 -14.20 -7.33 6.36
C GLU A 193 -14.61 -6.40 7.49
N GLU A 194 -13.82 -6.32 8.57
CA GLU A 194 -14.20 -5.61 9.79
C GLU A 194 -13.75 -4.14 9.80
N ILE A 195 -12.81 -3.76 8.94
CA ILE A 195 -12.30 -2.38 8.84
C ILE A 195 -12.63 -1.80 7.46
N ASN A 196 -12.13 -2.39 6.39
CA ASN A 196 -12.19 -1.73 5.08
C ASN A 196 -13.60 -1.69 4.51
N LEU A 197 -14.31 -2.81 4.48
CA LEU A 197 -15.65 -2.90 3.91
C LEU A 197 -16.64 -1.90 4.55
N PRO A 198 -16.85 -1.87 5.89
CA PRO A 198 -17.78 -0.94 6.51
C PRO A 198 -17.34 0.53 6.36
N THR A 199 -16.03 0.81 6.39
CA THR A 199 -15.53 2.17 6.15
C THR A 199 -15.83 2.62 4.71
N LEU A 200 -15.64 1.75 3.72
CA LEU A 200 -15.92 2.08 2.32
C LEU A 200 -17.43 2.22 2.06
N GLU A 201 -18.27 1.38 2.66
CA GLU A 201 -19.73 1.53 2.59
C GLU A 201 -20.17 2.91 3.12
N ALA A 202 -19.63 3.33 4.26
CA ALA A 202 -19.96 4.63 4.85
C ALA A 202 -19.40 5.81 4.04
N ALA A 203 -18.12 5.74 3.65
CA ALA A 203 -17.44 6.83 2.96
C ALA A 203 -17.94 7.04 1.52
N LEU A 204 -18.31 5.96 0.83
CA LEU A 204 -18.84 6.00 -0.53
C LEU A 204 -20.38 6.10 -0.58
N ASP A 205 -21.03 6.22 0.59
CA ASP A 205 -22.49 6.25 0.75
C ASP A 205 -23.17 5.11 -0.02
N ALA A 206 -22.74 3.87 0.23
CA ALA A 206 -23.26 2.67 -0.41
C ALA A 206 -24.31 1.99 0.47
N HIS A 207 -25.57 1.91 0.00
CA HIS A 207 -26.69 1.31 0.73
C HIS A 207 -27.88 0.87 -0.15
#